data_AF-A0A6B1EWE0-F1
#
_entry.id   AF-A0A6B1EWE0-F1
#
_cell.length_a   1.000
_cell.length_b   1.000
_cell.length_c   1.000
_cell.angle_alpha   90.00
_cell.angle_beta   90.00
_cell.angle_gamma   90.00
#
_symmetry.space_group_name_H-M   'P 1'
#
loop_
_entity.id
_entity.type
_entity.pdbx_description
1 polymer ?
#
loop_
_entity_poly.entity_id
_entity_poly.type
_entity_poly.pdbx_seq_one_letter_code
_entity_poly.pdbx_strand_id
1 'polypeptide(L)'
;RDGWKGAWGQGNVKKDVWLYMTATYDAKDTIKIYENGVEIGSVGGMGKPGPQNDTEVNIGGWTNNTSETLDGMLYEVAIFDSVLEEDDINDLMEKGLLTLMPVEPSGKLATTWASIKSRQ
;
A
#
# COMPACT_ATOMS: atom_id res chain seq x y z
N ARG A 1 11.38 8.97 -15.59
CA ARG A 1 11.48 7.55 -15.15
C ARG A 1 12.28 7.48 -13.83
N ASP A 2 12.07 8.43 -12.91
CA ASP A 2 13.08 8.77 -11.89
C ASP A 2 12.71 8.37 -10.47
N GLY A 3 11.44 8.06 -10.19
CA GLY A 3 10.97 7.72 -8.84
C GLY A 3 11.20 6.27 -8.38
N TRP A 4 11.60 5.36 -9.29
CA TRP A 4 11.72 3.92 -9.01
C TRP A 4 12.90 3.27 -9.74
N LYS A 5 13.94 4.04 -10.05
CA LYS A 5 15.13 3.51 -10.77
C LYS A 5 15.73 2.34 -9.97
N GLY A 6 15.95 1.20 -10.62
CA GLY A 6 16.58 0.02 -10.03
C GLY A 6 15.63 -1.04 -9.44
N ALA A 7 14.38 -0.69 -9.11
CA ALA A 7 13.44 -1.64 -8.49
C ALA A 7 12.68 -2.49 -9.54
N TRP A 8 13.09 -2.41 -10.80
CA TRP A 8 12.47 -3.10 -11.93
C TRP A 8 12.93 -4.55 -12.01
N GLY A 9 12.04 -5.43 -12.47
CA GLY A 9 12.36 -6.84 -12.74
C GLY A 9 12.72 -7.65 -11.50
N GLN A 10 12.35 -7.16 -10.30
CA GLN A 10 12.44 -7.93 -9.08
C GLN A 10 11.22 -8.87 -9.01
N GLY A 11 11.45 -10.14 -8.69
CA GLY A 11 10.40 -11.16 -8.61
C GLY A 11 10.05 -11.85 -9.94
N ASN A 12 9.17 -12.85 -9.86
CA ASN A 12 8.69 -13.63 -11.00
C ASN A 12 7.16 -13.55 -11.06
N VAL A 13 6.63 -12.46 -11.62
CA VAL A 13 5.18 -12.30 -11.80
C VAL A 13 4.67 -13.37 -12.77
N LYS A 14 3.84 -14.28 -12.25
CA LYS A 14 3.17 -15.31 -13.06
C LYS A 14 1.83 -14.79 -13.54
N LYS A 15 1.54 -15.02 -14.82
CA LYS A 15 0.23 -14.73 -15.39
C LYS A 15 -0.85 -15.55 -14.66
N ASP A 16 -2.02 -14.94 -14.47
CA ASP A 16 -3.22 -15.56 -13.89
C ASP A 16 -3.07 -16.04 -12.43
N VAL A 17 -2.17 -15.41 -11.66
CA VAL A 17 -1.95 -15.66 -10.23
C VAL A 17 -2.10 -14.36 -9.45
N TRP A 18 -2.88 -14.40 -8.36
CA TRP A 18 -2.93 -13.30 -7.40
C TRP A 18 -1.63 -13.22 -6.62
N LEU A 19 -1.03 -12.04 -6.59
CA LEU A 19 0.16 -11.72 -5.79
C LEU A 19 -0.17 -10.56 -4.88
N TYR A 20 0.25 -10.66 -3.62
CA TYR A 20 0.22 -9.53 -2.70
C TYR A 20 1.52 -8.75 -2.85
N MET A 21 1.42 -7.54 -3.39
CA MET A 21 2.58 -6.68 -3.67
C MET A 21 2.60 -5.50 -2.70
N THR A 22 3.75 -5.22 -2.11
CA THR A 22 3.96 -4.01 -1.31
C THR A 22 5.24 -3.32 -1.74
N ALA A 23 5.20 -1.99 -1.80
CA ALA A 23 6.38 -1.17 -1.98
C ALA A 23 6.48 -0.15 -0.86
N THR A 24 7.63 -0.06 -0.22
CA THR A 24 7.89 0.88 0.88
C THR A 24 9.00 1.84 0.50
N TYR A 25 8.93 3.07 0.98
CA TYR A 25 9.99 4.06 0.81
C TYR A 25 10.26 4.77 2.14
N ASP A 26 11.50 4.70 2.62
CA ASP A 26 11.90 5.25 3.93
C ASP A 26 12.02 6.79 3.98
N ALA A 27 11.73 7.46 2.87
CA ALA A 27 11.88 8.90 2.67
C ALA A 27 13.30 9.45 2.94
N LYS A 28 14.31 8.57 3.00
CA LYS A 28 15.71 8.90 3.25
C LYS A 28 16.60 8.48 2.09
N ASP A 29 16.48 7.23 1.68
CA ASP A 29 17.35 6.64 0.67
C ASP A 29 16.78 5.38 0.00
N THR A 30 15.99 4.57 0.71
CA THR A 30 15.75 3.18 0.33
C THR A 30 14.31 2.90 -0.04
N ILE A 31 14.13 2.31 -1.22
CA ILE A 31 12.89 1.67 -1.65
C ILE A 31 13.04 0.17 -1.52
N LYS A 32 12.02 -0.51 -1.00
CA LYS A 32 11.92 -1.97 -0.95
C LYS A 32 10.64 -2.46 -1.62
N ILE A 33 10.72 -3.65 -2.22
CA ILE A 33 9.58 -4.34 -2.82
C ILE A 33 9.43 -5.70 -2.15
N TYR A 34 8.18 -6.02 -1.82
CA TYR A 34 7.77 -7.28 -1.21
C TYR A 34 6.77 -8.00 -2.10
N GLU A 35 6.95 -9.32 -2.24
CA GLU A 35 6.01 -10.24 -2.87
C GLU A 35 5.56 -11.27 -1.83
N ASN A 36 4.26 -11.34 -1.57
CA ASN A 36 3.67 -12.25 -0.57
C ASN A 36 4.35 -12.14 0.81
N GLY A 37 4.59 -10.90 1.27
CA GLY A 37 5.19 -10.61 2.56
C GLY A 37 6.73 -10.70 2.60
N VAL A 38 7.38 -11.22 1.56
CA VAL A 38 8.83 -11.41 1.53
C VAL A 38 9.52 -10.34 0.67
N GLU A 39 10.59 -9.73 1.19
CA GLU A 39 11.41 -8.77 0.43
C GLU A 39 12.04 -9.47 -0.79
N ILE A 40 11.72 -8.97 -2.00
CA ILE A 40 12.25 -9.49 -3.27
C ILE A 40 13.23 -8.52 -3.95
N GLY A 41 13.37 -7.31 -3.42
CA GLY A 41 14.30 -6.33 -3.94
C GLY A 41 14.38 -5.07 -3.10
N SER A 42 15.55 -4.46 -3.12
CA SER A 42 15.87 -3.23 -2.39
C SER A 42 16.81 -2.36 -3.21
N VAL A 43 16.56 -1.05 -3.20
CA VAL A 43 17.35 -0.06 -3.93
C VAL A 43 17.58 1.16 -3.06
N GLY A 44 18.85 1.49 -2.86
CA GLY A 44 19.29 2.73 -2.23
C GLY A 44 19.62 3.83 -3.25
N GLY A 45 20.06 4.99 -2.75
CA GLY A 45 20.42 6.15 -3.57
C GLY A 45 19.23 6.96 -4.08
N MET A 46 18.03 6.76 -3.52
CA MET A 46 16.84 7.53 -3.90
C MET A 46 16.82 8.93 -3.28
N GLY A 47 17.58 9.14 -2.20
CA GLY A 47 17.55 10.39 -1.44
C GLY A 47 16.20 10.64 -0.78
N LYS A 48 15.89 11.92 -0.52
CA LYS A 48 14.60 12.35 0.04
C LYS A 48 13.54 12.53 -1.07
N PRO A 49 12.24 12.41 -0.74
CA PRO A 49 11.18 12.70 -1.68
C PRO A 49 11.31 14.13 -2.23
N GLY A 50 10.89 14.32 -3.47
CA GLY A 50 10.72 15.65 -4.04
C GLY A 50 9.66 16.47 -3.28
N PRO A 51 9.56 17.79 -3.55
CA PRO A 51 8.53 18.62 -2.95
C PRO A 51 7.13 18.12 -3.31
N GLN A 52 6.19 18.28 -2.39
CA GLN A 52 4.79 17.98 -2.63
C GLN A 52 4.25 18.83 -3.79
N ASN A 53 3.39 18.24 -4.62
CA ASN A 53 2.70 18.90 -5.71
C ASN A 53 1.26 18.38 -5.82
N ASP A 54 0.53 18.90 -6.80
CA ASP A 54 -0.86 18.59 -7.12
C ASP A 54 -1.01 17.57 -8.26
N THR A 55 0.06 16.83 -8.58
CA THR A 55 0.02 15.81 -9.63
C THR A 55 -0.95 14.69 -9.24
N GLU A 56 -1.75 14.25 -10.20
CA GLU A 56 -2.69 13.15 -10.02
C GLU A 56 -1.97 11.83 -9.71
N VAL A 57 -2.48 11.11 -8.70
CA VAL A 57 -2.10 9.73 -8.44
C VAL A 57 -2.88 8.82 -9.38
N ASN A 58 -2.17 8.05 -10.20
CA ASN A 58 -2.75 7.13 -11.15
C ASN A 58 -2.43 5.69 -10.71
N ILE A 59 -3.44 4.82 -10.69
CA ILE A 59 -3.31 3.41 -10.39
C ILE A 59 -3.54 2.62 -11.68
N GLY A 60 -2.61 1.72 -12.02
CA GLY A 60 -2.70 0.90 -13.24
C GLY A 60 -2.23 1.58 -14.53
N GLY A 61 -1.53 2.71 -14.43
CA GLY A 61 -0.94 3.42 -15.56
C GLY A 61 -0.45 4.80 -15.14
N TRP A 62 0.03 5.61 -16.08
CA TRP A 62 0.31 7.02 -15.85
C TRP A 62 -0.23 7.90 -16.97
N THR A 63 -0.36 9.21 -16.70
CA THR A 63 -0.97 10.18 -17.60
C THR A 63 -0.33 10.16 -19.00
N ASN A 64 -1.16 10.05 -20.04
CA ASN A 64 -0.78 10.04 -21.45
C ASN A 64 0.12 8.85 -21.90
N ASN A 65 0.16 7.74 -21.15
CA ASN A 65 0.85 6.51 -21.59
C ASN A 65 -0.14 5.38 -21.83
N THR A 66 -0.08 4.82 -23.05
CA THR A 66 -0.93 3.73 -23.50
C THR A 66 -0.20 2.40 -23.65
N SER A 67 1.12 2.35 -23.41
CA SER A 67 1.95 1.15 -23.58
C SER A 67 2.33 0.46 -22.28
N GLU A 68 2.25 1.15 -21.14
CA GLU A 68 2.62 0.61 -19.82
C GLU A 68 1.43 0.68 -18.85
N THR A 69 0.25 0.31 -19.34
CA THR A 69 -0.96 0.16 -18.52
C THR A 69 -1.00 -1.23 -17.90
N LEU A 70 -1.63 -1.35 -16.74
CA LEU A 70 -1.89 -2.65 -16.11
C LEU A 70 -2.79 -3.49 -17.02
N ASP A 71 -2.31 -4.67 -17.36
CA ASP A 71 -3.09 -5.77 -17.94
C ASP A 71 -3.36 -6.81 -16.85
N GLY A 72 -4.43 -6.60 -16.08
CA GLY A 72 -4.73 -7.44 -14.92
C GLY A 72 -5.83 -6.88 -14.02
N MET A 73 -5.96 -7.46 -12.82
CA MET A 73 -6.91 -7.06 -11.80
C MET A 73 -6.19 -6.55 -10.55
N LEU A 74 -6.77 -5.55 -9.90
CA LEU A 74 -6.37 -5.07 -8.59
C LEU A 74 -7.49 -5.32 -7.60
N TYR A 75 -7.12 -5.64 -6.37
CA TYR A 75 -8.02 -5.78 -5.25
C TYR A 75 -7.32 -5.24 -4.00
N GLU A 76 -8.08 -4.60 -3.10
CA GLU A 76 -7.61 -4.03 -1.84
C GLU A 76 -6.34 -3.15 -1.97
N VAL A 77 -6.47 -2.03 -2.69
CA VAL A 77 -5.38 -1.05 -2.86
C VAL A 77 -5.40 -0.01 -1.74
N ALA A 78 -4.25 0.20 -1.08
CA ALA A 78 -4.05 1.24 -0.06
C ALA A 78 -2.72 1.99 -0.29
N ILE A 79 -2.67 3.22 0.24
CA ILE A 79 -1.47 4.06 0.28
C ILE A 79 -1.34 4.58 1.72
N PHE A 80 -0.14 4.49 2.27
CA PHE A 80 0.17 4.89 3.65
C PHE A 80 1.16 6.07 3.65
N ASP A 81 1.09 6.91 4.67
CA ASP A 81 2.05 7.99 4.92
C ASP A 81 3.24 7.54 5.79
N SER A 82 3.23 6.28 6.21
CA SER A 82 4.28 5.62 7.00
C SER A 82 4.92 4.48 6.23
N VAL A 83 6.15 4.14 6.63
CA VAL A 83 6.83 2.92 6.20
C VAL A 83 6.18 1.75 6.94
N LEU A 84 5.71 0.74 6.21
CA LEU A 84 5.24 -0.50 6.80
C LEU A 84 6.42 -1.41 7.12
N GLU A 85 6.41 -2.03 8.31
CA GLU A 85 7.36 -3.08 8.66
C GLU A 85 6.90 -4.43 8.13
N GLU A 86 7.78 -5.43 8.09
CA GLU A 86 7.46 -6.77 7.55
C GLU A 86 6.27 -7.42 8.29
N ASP A 87 6.18 -7.24 9.60
CA ASP A 87 5.05 -7.73 10.39
C ASP A 87 3.74 -7.05 9.99
N ASP A 88 3.73 -5.73 9.76
CA ASP A 88 2.54 -5.00 9.28
C ASP A 88 2.11 -5.48 7.89
N ILE A 89 3.09 -5.71 7.00
CA ILE A 89 2.85 -6.20 5.63
C ILE A 89 2.18 -7.58 5.67
N ASN A 90 2.70 -8.48 6.50
CA ASN A 90 2.15 -9.83 6.65
C ASN A 90 0.76 -9.79 7.31
N ASP A 91 0.57 -8.96 8.33
CA ASP A 91 -0.72 -8.77 8.98
C ASP A 91 -1.78 -8.27 8.00
N LEU A 92 -1.44 -7.27 7.17
CA LEU A 92 -2.34 -6.74 6.15
C LEU A 92 -2.63 -7.76 5.03
N MET A 93 -1.62 -8.54 4.64
CA MET A 93 -1.80 -9.61 3.65
C MET A 93 -2.76 -10.69 4.14
N GLU A 94 -2.62 -11.15 5.38
CA GLU A 94 -3.43 -12.23 5.95
C GLU A 94 -4.85 -11.77 6.31
N LYS A 95 -4.97 -10.57 6.87
CA LYS A 95 -6.22 -10.08 7.46
C LYS A 95 -6.99 -9.14 6.54
N GLY A 96 -6.34 -8.63 5.49
CA GLY A 96 -6.91 -7.67 4.54
C GLY A 96 -7.07 -6.26 5.11
N LEU A 97 -7.36 -5.31 4.21
CA LEU A 97 -7.52 -3.88 4.56
C LEU A 97 -8.73 -3.60 5.47
N LEU A 98 -9.67 -4.54 5.59
CA LEU A 98 -10.83 -4.40 6.47
C LEU A 98 -10.45 -4.25 7.95
N THR A 99 -9.27 -4.74 8.35
CA THR A 99 -8.73 -4.53 9.70
C THR A 99 -8.41 -3.08 10.01
N LEU A 100 -8.14 -2.27 8.98
CA LEU A 100 -7.88 -0.84 9.12
C LEU A 100 -9.16 -0.02 9.30
N MET A 101 -10.34 -0.60 9.04
CA MET A 101 -11.59 0.11 9.24
C MET A 101 -11.92 0.13 10.73
N PRO A 102 -11.91 1.30 11.40
CA PRO A 102 -12.40 1.40 12.75
C PRO A 102 -13.93 1.32 12.65
N VAL A 103 -14.48 0.13 12.75
CA VAL A 103 -15.77 -0.02 13.42
C VAL A 103 -15.52 -0.31 14.89
N GLU A 104 -14.67 0.53 15.50
CA GLU A 104 -14.63 0.77 16.93
C GLU A 104 -16.07 0.86 17.42
N PRO A 105 -16.57 -0.15 18.16
CA PRO A 105 -17.94 -0.13 18.64
C PRO A 105 -18.15 1.15 19.40
N SER A 106 -17.18 1.61 20.19
CA SER A 106 -17.18 2.84 21.00
C SER A 106 -17.59 4.11 20.24
N GLY A 107 -17.33 4.22 18.93
CA GLY A 107 -17.65 5.40 18.11
C GLY A 107 -18.99 5.33 17.35
N LYS A 108 -19.70 4.20 17.40
CA LYS A 108 -20.99 4.05 16.70
C LYS A 108 -22.13 4.73 17.45
N LEU A 109 -23.11 5.23 16.71
CA LEU A 109 -24.36 5.74 17.30
C LEU A 109 -25.02 4.68 18.18
N ALA A 110 -25.06 3.41 17.75
CA ALA A 110 -25.73 2.33 18.48
C ALA A 110 -25.16 2.10 19.89
N THR A 111 -23.84 2.11 20.06
CA THR A 111 -23.14 1.93 21.34
C THR A 111 -23.15 3.21 22.19
N THR A 112 -23.10 4.39 21.56
CA THR A 112 -23.32 5.67 22.24
C THR A 112 -24.73 5.71 22.84
N TRP A 113 -25.75 5.28 22.09
CA TRP A 113 -27.12 5.18 22.59
C TRP A 113 -27.28 4.09 23.65
N ALA A 114 -26.61 2.94 23.50
CA ALA A 114 -26.63 1.89 24.51
C ALA A 114 -26.00 2.35 25.84
N SER A 115 -24.90 3.09 25.78
CA SER A 115 -24.22 3.64 26.97
C SER A 115 -24.96 4.81 27.62
N ILE A 116 -25.71 5.61 26.86
CA ILE A 116 -26.63 6.61 27.42
C ILE A 116 -27.79 5.93 28.16
N LYS A 117 -28.41 4.90 27.54
CA LYS A 117 -29.53 4.17 28.16
C LYS A 117 -29.12 3.37 29.40
N SER A 118 -27.90 2.84 29.44
CA SER A 118 -27.44 2.06 30.61
C SER A 118 -27.06 2.92 31.83
N ARG A 119 -27.04 4.25 31.69
CA ARG A 119 -26.75 5.21 32.76
C ARG A 119 -28.01 5.86 33.36
N GLN A 120 -29.20 5.48 32.88
CA GLN A 120 -30.50 5.85 33.47
C GLN A 120 -31.06 4.67 34.25
#